data_AF-A0A1R3GDF0-F1
#
_entry.id   AF-A0A1R3GDF0-F1
#
_cell.length_a   1.000
_cell.length_b   1.000
_cell.length_c   1.000
_cell.angle_alpha   90.00
_cell.angle_beta   90.00
_cell.angle_gamma   90.00
#
_symmetry.space_group_name_H-M   'P 1'
#
loop_
_entity.id
_entity.type
_entity.pdbx_description
1 polymer ?
#
loop_
_entity_poly.entity_id
_entity_poly.type
_entity_poly.pdbx_seq_one_letter_code
_entity_poly.pdbx_strand_id
1 'polypeptide(L)'
;MAKREEEMKEIRAKTTEEINEEVVELKGELFMLRLQKSVRNEFKSSEFRRMRKRFDIKIRKKQMRERELEEGINKRLSRKLDRQWKKSIVVKPVPSLIKLREKEAAEEAEKSSA
;
A
#
# COMPACT_ATOMS: atom_id res chain seq x y z
N MET A 1 20.26 6.82 -5.23
CA MET A 1 20.48 5.59 -4.43
C MET A 1 20.13 5.83 -2.96
N ALA A 2 20.57 6.95 -2.37
CA ALA A 2 20.22 7.39 -1.00
C ALA A 2 18.75 7.18 -0.60
N LYS A 3 17.79 7.71 -1.37
CA LYS A 3 16.35 7.58 -1.07
C LYS A 3 15.85 6.13 -0.97
N ARG A 4 16.47 5.17 -1.66
CA ARG A 4 16.08 3.74 -1.54
C ARG A 4 16.62 3.11 -0.26
N GLU A 5 17.82 3.50 0.16
CA GLU A 5 18.43 2.96 1.38
C GLU A 5 17.71 3.48 2.62
N GLU A 6 17.29 4.74 2.61
CA GLU A 6 16.40 5.34 3.62
C GLU A 6 15.07 4.58 3.68
N GLU A 7 14.39 4.40 2.53
CA GLU A 7 13.14 3.62 2.45
C GLU A 7 13.33 2.19 2.99
N MET A 8 14.49 1.57 2.76
CA MET A 8 14.80 0.22 3.29
C MET A 8 15.06 0.21 4.80
N LYS A 9 15.65 1.27 5.37
CA LYS A 9 15.85 1.42 6.82
C LYS A 9 14.50 1.62 7.52
N GLU A 10 13.64 2.46 6.97
CA GLU A 10 12.28 2.68 7.48
C GLU A 10 11.46 1.38 7.50
N ILE A 11 11.52 0.58 6.43
CA ILE A 11 10.79 -0.70 6.36
C ILE A 11 11.35 -1.72 7.37
N ARG A 12 12.64 -1.67 7.71
CA ARG A 12 13.24 -2.53 8.73
C ARG A 12 12.77 -2.19 10.14
N ALA A 13 12.52 -0.91 10.41
CA ALA A 13 12.06 -0.44 11.72
C ALA A 13 10.58 -0.80 11.99
N LYS A 14 9.77 -0.95 10.93
CA LYS A 14 8.32 -1.19 11.06
C LYS A 14 7.96 -2.61 11.49
N THR A 15 6.81 -2.71 12.15
CA THR A 15 6.20 -3.98 12.54
C THR A 15 5.57 -4.69 11.33
N THR A 16 5.29 -5.98 11.45
CA THR A 16 4.66 -6.76 10.36
C THR A 16 3.23 -6.29 10.07
N GLU A 17 2.51 -5.80 11.07
CA GLU A 17 1.14 -5.30 10.95
C GLU A 17 1.08 -3.98 10.19
N GLU A 18 1.93 -3.02 10.57
CA GLU A 18 2.08 -1.74 9.85
C GLU A 18 2.44 -1.98 8.38
N ILE A 19 3.35 -2.92 8.11
CA ILE A 19 3.72 -3.29 6.74
C ILE A 19 2.51 -3.86 5.98
N ASN A 20 1.62 -4.61 6.64
CA ASN A 20 0.43 -5.19 6.01
C ASN A 20 -0.57 -4.11 5.59
N GLU A 21 -0.83 -3.16 6.47
CA GLU A 21 -1.73 -2.04 6.22
C GLU A 21 -1.22 -1.19 5.06
N GLU A 22 0.05 -0.79 5.12
CA GLU A 22 0.68 0.00 4.06
C GLU A 22 0.68 -0.72 2.70
N VAL A 23 0.80 -2.04 2.68
CA VAL A 23 0.72 -2.85 1.45
C VAL A 23 -0.69 -2.82 0.84
N VAL A 24 -1.73 -2.83 1.68
CA VAL A 24 -3.12 -2.73 1.24
C VAL A 24 -3.40 -1.33 0.69
N GLU A 25 -2.95 -0.28 1.38
CA GLU A 25 -3.10 1.12 0.95
C GLU A 25 -2.40 1.40 -0.38
N LEU A 26 -1.14 0.99 -0.52
CA LEU A 26 -0.38 1.17 -1.76
C LEU A 26 -1.04 0.46 -2.95
N LYS A 27 -1.68 -0.69 -2.73
CA LYS A 27 -2.46 -1.38 -3.78
C LYS A 27 -3.71 -0.59 -4.16
N GLY A 28 -4.39 0.01 -3.20
CA GLY A 28 -5.55 0.87 -3.42
C GLY A 28 -5.18 2.11 -4.26
N GLU A 29 -4.11 2.80 -3.89
CA GLU A 29 -3.60 3.95 -4.65
C GLU A 29 -3.15 3.56 -6.07
N LEU A 30 -2.51 2.40 -6.24
CA LEU A 30 -2.15 1.86 -7.56
C LEU A 30 -3.38 1.53 -8.41
N PHE A 31 -4.50 1.20 -7.78
CA PHE A 31 -5.76 1.00 -8.49
C PHE A 31 -6.33 2.34 -8.97
N MET A 32 -6.28 3.38 -8.15
CA MET A 32 -6.71 4.73 -8.54
C MET A 32 -5.90 5.28 -9.72
N LEU A 33 -4.58 5.10 -9.71
CA LEU A 33 -3.73 5.49 -10.85
C LEU A 33 -4.08 4.73 -12.14
N ARG A 34 -4.53 3.47 -12.02
CA ARG A 34 -5.02 2.71 -13.19
C ARG A 34 -6.34 3.26 -13.73
N LEU A 35 -7.24 3.66 -12.84
CA LEU A 35 -8.49 4.31 -13.23
C LEU A 35 -8.24 5.66 -13.92
N GLN A 36 -7.36 6.49 -13.37
CA GLN A 36 -6.95 7.75 -14.02
C GLN A 36 -6.36 7.51 -15.40
N LYS A 37 -5.51 6.48 -15.55
CA LYS A 37 -4.97 6.07 -16.85
C LYS A 37 -6.07 5.67 -17.84
N SER A 38 -7.09 4.93 -17.41
CA SER A 38 -8.20 4.54 -18.30
C SER A 38 -9.04 5.72 -18.77
N VAL A 39 -9.23 6.72 -17.89
CA VAL A 39 -9.97 7.95 -18.22
C VAL A 39 -9.11 8.93 -19.04
N ARG A 40 -7.83 8.59 -19.30
CA ARG A 40 -6.85 9.41 -20.02
C ARG A 40 -6.59 10.78 -19.35
N ASN A 41 -6.75 10.84 -18.03
CA ASN A 41 -6.32 12.01 -17.27
C ASN A 41 -4.79 12.15 -17.32
N GLU A 42 -4.30 13.36 -17.14
CA GLU A 42 -2.88 13.60 -16.98
C GLU A 42 -2.40 13.03 -15.64
N PHE A 43 -1.52 12.03 -15.68
CA PHE A 43 -0.92 11.44 -14.49
C PHE A 43 0.58 11.20 -14.70
N LYS A 44 1.35 11.23 -13.62
CA LYS A 44 2.79 10.99 -13.68
C LYS A 44 3.08 9.49 -13.79
N SER A 45 3.53 9.04 -14.96
CA SER A 45 3.92 7.64 -15.19
C SER A 45 5.07 7.17 -14.29
N SER A 46 5.92 8.09 -13.84
CA SER A 46 7.01 7.83 -12.89
C SER A 46 6.50 7.39 -11.51
N GLU A 47 5.36 7.91 -11.06
CA GLU A 47 4.73 7.55 -9.78
C GLU A 47 4.22 6.11 -9.82
N PHE A 48 3.62 5.70 -10.93
CA PHE A 48 3.18 4.32 -11.12
C PHE A 48 4.34 3.32 -10.98
N ARG A 49 5.49 3.61 -11.60
CA ARG A 49 6.68 2.78 -11.49
C ARG A 49 7.30 2.83 -10.09
N ARG A 50 7.30 3.99 -9.43
CA ARG A 50 7.84 4.16 -8.08
C ARG A 50 6.99 3.41 -7.05
N MET A 51 5.67 3.53 -7.12
CA MET A 51 4.74 2.82 -6.24
C MET A 51 4.81 1.32 -6.41
N ARG A 52 4.86 0.81 -7.65
CA ARG A 52 5.04 -0.63 -7.89
C ARG A 52 6.34 -1.14 -7.27
N LYS A 53 7.46 -0.41 -7.44
CA LYS A 53 8.74 -0.77 -6.83
C LYS A 53 8.69 -0.75 -5.30
N ARG A 54 8.05 0.25 -4.69
CA ARG A 54 7.86 0.32 -3.23
C ARG A 54 7.02 -0.85 -2.71
N PHE A 55 5.94 -1.18 -3.43
CA PHE A 55 5.11 -2.34 -3.15
C PHE A 55 5.91 -3.65 -3.22
N ASP A 56 6.69 -3.87 -4.28
CA ASP A 56 7.51 -5.07 -4.44
C ASP A 56 8.58 -5.18 -3.35
N ILE A 57 9.18 -4.06 -2.93
CA ILE A 57 10.14 -4.01 -1.82
C ILE A 57 9.46 -4.37 -0.50
N LYS A 58 8.31 -3.78 -0.18
CA LYS A 58 7.55 -4.08 1.04
C LYS A 58 7.04 -5.50 1.06
N ILE A 59 6.50 -6.02 -0.05
CA ILE A 59 6.11 -7.43 -0.16
C ILE A 59 7.33 -8.32 -0.01
N ARG A 60 8.46 -7.99 -0.64
CA ARG A 60 9.68 -8.76 -0.46
C ARG A 60 10.07 -8.76 1.00
N LYS A 61 10.03 -7.64 1.74
CA LYS A 61 10.35 -7.55 3.18
C LYS A 61 9.31 -8.24 4.09
N LYS A 62 8.02 -8.15 3.75
CA LYS A 62 6.94 -8.85 4.43
C LYS A 62 7.06 -10.37 4.24
N GLN A 63 7.26 -10.80 3.00
CA GLN A 63 7.50 -12.19 2.61
C GLN A 63 8.95 -12.62 2.83
N MET A 64 9.83 -11.74 3.31
CA MET A 64 11.17 -12.12 3.75
C MET A 64 10.91 -12.82 5.07
N ARG A 65 10.76 -14.14 5.04
CA ARG A 65 11.89 -15.06 4.88
C ARG A 65 13.05 -14.73 5.81
N GLU A 66 13.50 -13.49 6.01
CA GLU A 66 14.43 -13.19 7.10
C GLU A 66 13.79 -13.55 8.45
N ARG A 67 12.60 -13.02 8.75
CA ARG A 67 11.88 -13.35 10.00
C ARG A 67 11.35 -14.79 9.99
N GLU A 68 10.73 -15.22 8.89
CA GLU A 68 10.22 -16.59 8.79
C GLU A 68 11.36 -17.65 8.79
N LEU A 69 12.58 -17.34 8.32
CA LEU A 69 13.74 -18.23 8.43
C LEU A 69 14.33 -18.20 9.84
N GLU A 70 14.37 -17.03 10.51
CA GLU A 70 14.68 -16.93 11.93
C GLU A 70 13.72 -17.77 12.78
N GLU A 71 12.42 -17.78 12.43
CA GLU A 71 11.38 -18.60 13.04
C GLU A 71 11.36 -20.06 12.54
N GLY A 72 12.21 -20.43 11.57
CA GLY A 72 12.31 -21.81 11.06
C GLY A 72 11.12 -22.30 10.23
N ILE A 73 10.30 -21.40 9.67
CA ILE A 73 9.10 -21.74 8.92
C ILE A 73 9.44 -22.26 7.51
N ASN A 74 8.94 -23.45 7.20
CA ASN A 74 9.09 -24.07 5.88
C ASN A 74 8.30 -23.32 4.78
N LYS A 75 8.80 -23.37 3.54
CA LYS A 75 8.17 -22.74 2.34
C LYS A 75 6.69 -23.12 2.16
N ARG A 76 6.27 -24.33 2.56
CA ARG A 76 4.88 -24.77 2.46
C ARG A 76 3.97 -24.09 3.48
N LEU A 77 4.45 -23.89 4.70
CA LEU A 77 3.70 -23.22 5.77
C LEU A 77 3.55 -21.72 5.46
N SER A 78 4.63 -21.08 5.02
CA SER A 78 4.61 -19.68 4.53
C SER A 78 3.54 -19.45 3.46
N ARG A 79 3.42 -20.35 2.46
CA ARG A 79 2.34 -20.28 1.45
C ARG A 79 0.94 -20.48 2.01
N LYS A 80 0.77 -21.31 3.05
CA LYS A 80 -0.54 -21.51 3.70
C LYS A 80 -0.95 -20.24 4.44
N LEU A 81 -0.03 -19.63 5.18
CA LEU A 81 -0.24 -18.37 5.90
C LEU A 81 -0.54 -17.21 4.92
N ASP A 82 0.22 -17.07 3.84
CA ASP A 82 -0.03 -16.03 2.82
C ASP A 82 -1.42 -16.19 2.16
N ARG A 83 -1.88 -17.42 1.92
CA ARG A 83 -3.22 -17.68 1.41
C ARG A 83 -4.31 -17.35 2.42
N GLN A 84 -4.13 -17.71 3.70
CA GLN A 84 -5.07 -17.36 4.76
C GLN A 84 -5.17 -15.84 4.92
N TRP A 85 -4.03 -15.15 4.96
CA TRP A 85 -3.99 -13.69 5.03
C TRP A 85 -4.68 -13.03 3.83
N LYS A 86 -4.43 -13.50 2.60
CA LYS A 86 -5.10 -12.96 1.40
C LYS A 86 -6.62 -13.13 1.44
N LYS A 87 -7.12 -14.19 2.08
CA LYS A 87 -8.57 -14.42 2.26
C LYS A 87 -9.18 -13.49 3.32
N SER A 88 -8.41 -13.08 4.33
CA SER A 88 -8.91 -12.20 5.39
C SER A 88 -8.89 -10.71 5.02
N ILE A 89 -8.36 -10.33 3.86
CA ILE A 89 -8.31 -8.92 3.44
C ILE A 89 -9.72 -8.43 3.11
N VAL A 90 -10.21 -7.48 3.92
CA VAL A 90 -11.41 -6.70 3.62
C VAL A 90 -11.00 -5.48 2.78
N VAL A 91 -11.72 -5.25 1.68
CA VAL A 91 -11.48 -4.10 0.80
C VAL A 91 -11.95 -2.83 1.51
N LYS A 92 -11.03 -1.89 1.73
CA LYS A 92 -11.31 -0.57 2.30
C LYS A 92 -11.10 0.51 1.24
N PRO A 93 -11.85 1.63 1.27
CA PRO A 93 -11.59 2.77 0.41
C PRO A 93 -10.21 3.36 0.70
N VAL A 94 -9.58 3.90 -0.34
CA VAL A 94 -8.21 4.41 -0.27
C VAL A 94 -8.18 5.70 0.58
N PRO A 95 -7.20 5.89 1.49
CA PRO A 95 -7.15 7.09 2.34
C PRO A 95 -7.16 8.41 1.58
N SER A 96 -6.59 8.45 0.38
CA SER A 96 -6.61 9.62 -0.50
C SER A 96 -8.03 9.99 -0.97
N LEU A 97 -8.88 9.00 -1.26
CA LEU A 97 -10.28 9.24 -1.62
C LEU A 97 -11.10 9.74 -0.43
N ILE A 98 -10.84 9.19 0.76
CA ILE A 98 -11.50 9.64 1.99
C ILE A 98 -11.21 11.12 2.22
N LYS A 99 -9.93 11.51 2.13
CA LYS A 99 -9.51 12.90 2.28
C LYS A 99 -10.09 13.85 1.22
N LEU A 100 -10.33 13.38 0.00
CA LEU A 100 -10.97 14.19 -1.04
C LEU A 100 -12.45 14.43 -0.71
N ARG A 101 -13.17 13.37 -0.32
CA ARG A 101 -14.59 13.46 0.08
C ARG A 101 -14.79 14.33 1.32
N GLU A 102 -13.90 14.23 2.31
CA GLU A 102 -13.93 15.07 3.51
C GLU A 102 -13.77 16.55 3.18
N LYS A 103 -12.91 16.89 2.20
CA LYS A 103 -12.74 18.27 1.73
C LYS A 103 -13.96 18.77 0.96
N GLU A 104 -14.49 17.96 0.06
CA GLU A 104 -15.71 18.29 -0.70
C GLU A 104 -16.89 18.53 0.24
N ALA A 105 -17.07 17.69 1.26
CA ALA A 105 -18.11 17.84 2.27
C ALA A 105 -17.92 19.10 3.13
N ALA A 106 -16.67 19.48 3.46
CA ALA A 106 -16.39 20.72 4.19
C ALA A 106 -16.71 21.96 3.35
N GLU A 107 -16.37 21.96 2.05
CA GLU A 107 -16.72 23.04 1.13
C GLU A 107 -18.23 23.17 0.89
N GLU A 108 -18.96 22.05 0.84
CA GLU A 108 -20.43 22.06 0.74
C GLU A 108 -21.07 22.59 2.03
N ALA A 109 -20.55 22.22 3.20
CA ALA A 109 -21.01 22.75 4.48
C ALA A 109 -20.81 24.27 4.56
N GLU A 110 -19.63 24.78 4.19
CA GLU A 110 -19.35 26.22 4.13
C GLU A 110 -20.29 26.95 3.17
N LYS A 111 -20.52 26.40 1.96
CA LYS A 111 -21.45 26.97 0.97
C LYS A 111 -22.92 26.92 1.40
N SER A 112 -23.31 25.96 2.23
CA SER A 112 -24.68 25.87 2.78
C SER A 112 -24.90 26.75 4.02
N SER A 113 -23.81 27.20 4.65
CA SER A 113 -23.83 28.09 5.81
C SER A 113 -23.66 29.58 5.48
N ALA A 114 -23.39 29.91 4.20
CA ALA A 114 -23.31 31.26 3.66
C ALA A 114 -24.58 31.62 2.88
#